data_AF-A0A7X9PJ38-F1
#
_entry.id   AF-A0A7X9PJ38-F1
#
_cell.length_a   1.000
_cell.length_b   1.000
_cell.length_c   1.000
_cell.angle_alpha   90.00
_cell.angle_beta   90.00
_cell.angle_gamma   90.00
#
_symmetry.space_group_name_H-M   'P 1'
#
loop_
_entity.id
_entity.type
_entity.pdbx_description
1 polymer ?
#
loop_
_entity_poly.entity_id
_entity_poly.type
_entity_poly.pdbx_seq_one_letter_code
_entity_poly.pdbx_strand_id
1 'polypeptide(L)'
;MLKPKIKKSDGKEYDFKKDGPIPNFGDVPPYLVHNKIESDWYPRIQTIKSINKNIVGLKDEATLKSEVLEWLDYDELYFELEHYKRERSWHNFNISKNNIKGLLSNSSWYKLLLPKVRLELNHFNDINLIQQVSLELLKRYCDKFYNYCKREFIEPRLELRELGINDELLPDEKEYQFVIDNCESALINNIQEMIREVPNTKDKLIQCTDLFGVNFSKHLYQPLFHMRRGGKIAIMPISLNESEYQFIADLKDWCDKNEKNIKKNKLELFLLRNISRKGVGFFEAGNFYPDFILWILSGDRQYISFIDPHGLRHEGPASEKINLHLHIKEIEKRLNDPNAILNSFILSWTKHPELNWGMTKDEYEKRHVLFMNDNKDEYIDKIFNLLGFKI
;
A
#
# COMPACT_ATOMS: atom_id res chain seq x y z
N MET A 1 10.90 -15.82 0.23
CA MET A 1 9.91 -14.79 0.61
C MET A 1 10.19 -14.24 1.99
N LEU A 2 10.03 -12.93 2.13
CA LEU A 2 10.25 -12.20 3.38
C LEU A 2 9.08 -12.46 4.34
N LYS A 3 9.34 -13.09 5.48
CA LYS A 3 8.31 -13.48 6.46
C LYS A 3 8.77 -13.29 7.90
N PRO A 4 7.85 -13.16 8.87
CA PRO A 4 8.24 -13.25 10.27
C PRO A 4 8.83 -14.63 10.61
N LYS A 5 9.83 -14.63 11.49
CA LYS A 5 10.50 -15.81 12.03
C LYS A 5 9.49 -16.74 12.70
N ILE A 6 9.76 -18.04 12.63
CA ILE A 6 8.99 -19.04 13.38
C ILE A 6 9.46 -19.08 14.83
N LYS A 7 8.50 -19.02 15.75
CA LYS A 7 8.73 -19.16 17.19
C LYS A 7 9.10 -20.60 17.52
N LYS A 8 10.13 -20.77 18.34
CA LYS A 8 10.57 -22.09 18.84
C LYS A 8 9.55 -22.75 19.77
N SER A 9 8.66 -21.98 20.39
CA SER A 9 7.71 -22.46 21.39
C SER A 9 6.51 -23.22 20.83
N ASP A 10 5.96 -22.76 19.70
CA ASP A 10 4.71 -23.28 19.13
C ASP A 10 4.78 -23.53 17.62
N GLY A 11 5.92 -23.27 16.98
CA GLY A 11 6.10 -23.44 15.53
C GLY A 11 5.35 -22.43 14.67
N LYS A 12 4.77 -21.36 15.26
CA LYS A 12 4.03 -20.33 14.53
C LYS A 12 4.90 -19.11 14.26
N GLU A 13 4.58 -18.35 13.21
CA GLU A 13 5.22 -17.07 12.94
C GLU A 13 4.95 -16.06 14.08
N TYR A 14 5.92 -15.17 14.32
CA TYR A 14 5.71 -14.05 15.24
C TYR A 14 4.57 -13.15 14.75
N ASP A 15 3.56 -12.97 15.60
CA ASP A 15 2.44 -12.08 15.33
C ASP A 15 2.41 -10.94 16.35
N PHE A 16 2.34 -9.69 15.88
CA PHE A 16 2.37 -8.54 16.78
C PHE A 16 1.17 -8.49 17.74
N LYS A 17 -0.02 -8.93 17.30
CA LYS A 17 -1.22 -8.90 18.13
C LYS A 17 -1.15 -9.89 19.30
N LYS A 18 -0.43 -11.00 19.12
CA LYS A 18 -0.32 -12.09 20.10
C LYS A 18 0.98 -12.04 20.92
N ASP A 19 2.08 -11.74 20.26
CA ASP A 19 3.44 -11.88 20.80
C ASP A 19 4.13 -10.53 21.07
N GLY A 20 3.56 -9.43 20.57
CA GLY A 20 4.09 -8.08 20.71
C GLY A 20 3.83 -7.45 22.08
N PRO A 21 4.62 -6.42 22.45
CA PRO A 21 4.29 -5.60 23.62
C PRO A 21 2.94 -4.89 23.40
N ILE A 22 2.22 -4.66 24.50
CA ILE A 22 0.94 -3.92 24.48
C ILE A 22 1.25 -2.43 24.34
N PRO A 23 0.94 -1.76 23.20
CA PRO A 23 1.16 -0.32 23.08
C PRO A 23 0.23 0.43 24.03
N ASN A 24 0.76 1.46 24.67
CA ASN A 24 0.00 2.31 25.58
C ASN A 24 -0.28 3.66 24.91
N PHE A 25 -1.56 3.99 24.76
CA PHE A 25 -1.98 5.26 24.21
C PHE A 25 -1.47 6.43 25.06
N GLY A 26 -0.87 7.44 24.42
CA GLY A 26 -0.36 8.65 25.07
C GLY A 26 1.15 8.87 24.86
N ASP A 27 1.89 7.81 24.53
CA ASP A 27 3.33 7.90 24.27
C ASP A 27 3.62 8.58 22.93
N VAL A 28 4.58 9.51 22.91
CA VAL A 28 5.03 10.19 21.69
C VAL A 28 6.51 9.86 21.44
N PRO A 29 6.81 8.72 20.79
CA PRO A 29 8.20 8.36 20.47
C PRO A 29 8.80 9.36 19.48
N PRO A 30 10.15 9.48 19.42
CA PRO A 30 10.83 10.39 18.49
C PRO A 30 10.38 10.25 17.04
N TYR A 31 10.03 9.03 16.61
CA TYR A 31 9.50 8.77 15.28
C TYR A 31 8.26 9.62 14.94
N LEU A 32 7.32 9.78 15.88
CA LEU A 32 6.10 10.58 15.69
C LEU A 32 6.36 12.09 15.69
N VAL A 33 7.48 12.52 16.28
CA VAL A 33 7.91 13.93 16.27
C VAL A 33 8.52 14.30 14.91
N HIS A 34 9.36 13.42 14.36
CA HIS A 34 9.98 13.63 13.05
C HIS A 34 8.98 13.43 11.91
N ASN A 35 8.07 12.46 12.06
CA ASN A 35 7.02 12.16 11.10
C ASN A 35 5.68 12.60 11.67
N LYS A 36 5.42 13.91 11.67
CA LYS A 36 4.17 14.45 12.22
C LYS A 36 2.95 13.97 11.44
N ILE A 37 1.81 13.92 12.12
CA ILE A 37 0.51 13.71 11.50
C ILE A 37 0.00 15.03 10.97
N GLU A 38 -0.17 15.13 9.66
CA GLU A 38 -0.80 16.29 9.05
C GLU A 38 -2.32 16.09 8.99
N SER A 39 -3.09 17.11 9.41
CA SER A 39 -4.55 17.12 9.33
C SER A 39 -4.99 18.47 8.75
N ASP A 40 -5.63 18.43 7.58
CA ASP A 40 -6.09 19.62 6.86
C ASP A 40 -7.62 19.69 6.83
N TRP A 41 -8.15 20.68 7.55
CA TRP A 41 -9.60 20.89 7.69
C TRP A 41 -10.16 21.95 6.74
N TYR A 42 -9.32 22.66 5.97
CA TYR A 42 -9.80 23.68 5.02
C TYR A 42 -10.79 23.12 3.99
N PRO A 43 -10.55 21.97 3.33
CA PRO A 43 -11.49 21.43 2.34
C PRO A 43 -12.86 21.12 2.95
N ARG A 44 -12.90 20.56 4.16
CA ARG A 44 -14.16 20.22 4.83
C ARG A 44 -14.95 21.46 5.24
N ILE A 45 -14.27 22.49 5.74
CA ILE A 45 -14.90 23.75 6.13
C ILE A 45 -15.48 24.49 4.91
N GLN A 46 -14.77 24.45 3.77
CA GLN A 46 -15.23 25.04 2.51
C GLN A 46 -16.43 24.31 1.90
N THR A 47 -16.57 23.00 2.11
CA THR A 47 -17.76 22.26 1.65
C THR A 47 -19.00 22.56 2.49
N ILE A 48 -18.83 22.75 3.81
CA ILE A 48 -19.94 22.99 4.75
C ILE A 48 -20.51 24.41 4.60
N LYS A 49 -19.65 25.39 4.30
CA LYS A 49 -20.08 26.76 4.03
C LYS A 49 -19.88 27.00 2.54
N SER A 50 -20.94 27.15 1.75
CA SER A 50 -20.93 27.56 0.33
C SER A 50 -20.28 28.95 0.12
N ILE A 51 -19.01 29.08 0.51
CA ILE A 51 -18.21 30.29 0.49
C ILE A 51 -17.32 30.20 -0.75
N ASN A 52 -17.33 31.29 -1.51
CA ASN A 52 -16.65 31.44 -2.79
C ASN A 52 -15.21 30.89 -2.79
N LYS A 53 -14.91 30.24 -3.93
CA LYS A 53 -13.74 29.47 -4.37
C LYS A 53 -12.33 30.12 -4.26
N ASN A 54 -12.11 31.15 -3.44
CA ASN A 54 -10.84 31.88 -3.41
C ASN A 54 -10.15 31.91 -2.03
N ILE A 55 -9.97 30.75 -1.40
CA ILE A 55 -8.92 30.60 -0.37
C ILE A 55 -7.83 29.69 -0.95
N VAL A 56 -7.19 30.18 -2.02
CA VAL A 56 -5.80 29.80 -2.35
C VAL A 56 -4.89 30.72 -1.53
N GLY A 57 -5.09 30.71 -0.21
CA GLY A 57 -4.33 31.49 0.76
C GLY A 57 -3.40 30.57 1.54
N LEU A 58 -2.36 31.16 2.16
CA LEU A 58 -1.54 30.51 3.18
C LEU A 58 -2.47 29.89 4.24
N LYS A 59 -2.44 28.57 4.39
CA LYS A 59 -3.20 27.87 5.43
C LYS A 59 -2.59 28.16 6.78
N ASP A 60 -3.44 28.43 7.77
CA ASP A 60 -3.00 28.66 9.14
C ASP A 60 -2.62 27.34 9.79
N GLU A 61 -1.42 27.29 10.36
CA GLU A 61 -1.06 26.27 11.34
C GLU A 61 -1.66 26.62 12.71
N ALA A 62 -2.31 25.64 13.32
CA ALA A 62 -3.04 25.78 14.56
C ALA A 62 -2.62 24.71 15.58
N THR A 63 -2.79 25.01 16.86
CA THR A 63 -2.51 24.09 17.98
C THR A 63 -3.68 24.11 18.94
N LEU A 64 -4.05 22.95 19.48
CA LEU A 64 -5.12 22.85 20.48
C LEU A 64 -4.59 23.35 21.83
N LYS A 65 -4.92 24.60 22.17
CA LYS A 65 -4.51 25.23 23.44
C LYS A 65 -5.34 24.72 24.61
N SER A 66 -4.84 24.93 25.83
CA SER A 66 -5.50 24.46 27.05
C SER A 66 -6.94 24.93 27.18
N GLU A 67 -7.25 26.18 26.77
CA GLU A 67 -8.61 26.72 26.89
C GLU A 67 -9.61 25.92 26.06
N VAL A 68 -9.20 25.51 24.86
CA VAL A 68 -10.02 24.71 23.93
C VAL A 68 -10.21 23.29 24.45
N LEU A 69 -9.17 22.71 25.05
CA LEU A 69 -9.21 21.34 25.56
C LEU A 69 -10.18 21.17 26.73
N GLU A 70 -10.50 22.21 27.49
CA GLU A 70 -11.49 22.11 28.58
C GLU A 70 -12.92 21.87 28.11
N TRP A 71 -13.23 22.19 26.84
CA TRP A 71 -14.59 22.07 26.28
C TRP A 71 -14.87 20.74 25.59
N LEU A 72 -13.87 19.86 25.50
CA LEU A 72 -14.01 18.56 24.83
C LEU A 72 -14.78 17.56 25.70
N ASP A 73 -15.63 16.76 25.06
CA ASP A 73 -16.22 15.59 25.70
C ASP A 73 -15.23 14.42 25.63
N TYR A 74 -14.49 14.23 26.72
CA TYR A 74 -13.49 13.15 26.83
C TYR A 74 -14.11 11.76 26.97
N ASP A 75 -15.36 11.64 27.41
CA ASP A 75 -16.06 10.35 27.43
C ASP A 75 -16.39 9.93 26.01
N GLU A 76 -16.96 10.83 25.22
CA GLU A 76 -17.25 10.58 23.80
C GLU A 76 -15.97 10.23 23.03
N LEU A 77 -14.89 11.03 23.17
CA LEU A 77 -13.61 10.73 22.53
C LEU A 77 -13.09 9.35 22.91
N TYR A 78 -13.16 8.98 24.19
CA TYR A 78 -12.71 7.68 24.67
C TYR A 78 -13.53 6.52 24.07
N PHE A 79 -14.86 6.62 24.07
CA PHE A 79 -15.73 5.56 23.53
C PHE A 79 -15.56 5.40 22.02
N GLU A 80 -15.41 6.50 21.29
CA GLU A 80 -15.13 6.48 19.85
C GLU A 80 -13.78 5.82 19.54
N LEU A 81 -12.75 6.07 20.35
CA LEU A 81 -11.45 5.43 20.20
C LEU A 81 -11.49 3.94 20.53
N GLU A 82 -12.22 3.53 21.57
CA GLU A 82 -12.44 2.12 21.87
C GLU A 82 -13.25 1.41 20.77
N HIS A 83 -14.24 2.09 20.18
CA HIS A 83 -14.94 1.59 18.98
C HIS A 83 -13.97 1.40 17.81
N TYR A 84 -13.17 2.43 17.51
CA TYR A 84 -12.16 2.42 16.45
C TYR A 84 -11.14 1.27 16.58
N LYS A 85 -10.70 1.01 17.82
CA LYS A 85 -9.82 -0.12 18.17
C LYS A 85 -10.47 -1.47 17.91
N ARG A 86 -11.76 -1.63 18.23
CA ARG A 86 -12.52 -2.87 17.98
C ARG A 86 -12.68 -3.14 16.48
N GLU A 87 -13.00 -2.13 15.68
CA GLU A 87 -13.13 -2.25 14.22
C GLU A 87 -11.86 -2.79 13.55
N ARG A 88 -10.69 -2.47 14.12
CA ARG A 88 -9.37 -2.92 13.61
C ARG A 88 -8.86 -4.20 14.27
N SER A 89 -9.66 -4.75 15.19
CA SER A 89 -9.31 -5.92 16.00
C SER A 89 -7.96 -5.74 16.72
N TRP A 90 -7.70 -4.54 17.25
CA TRP A 90 -6.49 -4.22 18.02
C TRP A 90 -6.68 -4.60 19.49
N HIS A 91 -6.84 -5.89 19.76
CA HIS A 91 -7.05 -6.40 21.10
C HIS A 91 -5.85 -6.16 22.04
N ASN A 92 -4.65 -6.00 21.47
CA ASN A 92 -3.41 -5.74 22.20
C ASN A 92 -3.07 -4.24 22.32
N PHE A 93 -4.04 -3.32 22.16
CA PHE A 93 -3.81 -1.88 22.29
C PHE A 93 -4.55 -1.31 23.51
N ASN A 94 -3.83 -0.63 24.39
CA ASN A 94 -4.42 -0.06 25.61
C ASN A 94 -4.72 1.44 25.41
N ILE A 95 -5.99 1.83 25.56
CA ILE A 95 -6.44 3.21 25.46
C ILE A 95 -6.91 3.66 26.84
N SER A 96 -6.30 4.73 27.35
CA SER A 96 -6.64 5.33 28.64
C SER A 96 -7.24 6.71 28.42
N LYS A 97 -8.45 6.95 28.94
CA LYS A 97 -9.12 8.26 28.89
C LYS A 97 -8.25 9.38 29.45
N ASN A 98 -7.52 9.09 30.53
CA ASN A 98 -6.68 10.07 31.23
C ASN A 98 -5.54 10.60 30.36
N ASN A 99 -5.11 9.84 29.35
CA ASN A 99 -4.00 10.23 28.48
C ASN A 99 -4.46 11.08 27.27
N ILE A 100 -5.76 11.17 27.00
CA ILE A 100 -6.31 11.90 25.83
C ILE A 100 -5.95 13.38 25.90
N LYS A 101 -6.22 14.04 27.03
CA LYS A 101 -5.94 15.46 27.22
C LYS A 101 -4.45 15.76 27.09
N GLY A 102 -3.61 14.96 27.74
CA GLY A 102 -2.16 15.08 27.67
C GLY A 102 -1.63 14.95 26.24
N LEU A 103 -2.12 13.97 25.49
CA LEU A 103 -1.71 13.74 24.10
C LEU A 103 -2.12 14.89 23.17
N LEU A 104 -3.36 15.38 23.27
CA LEU A 104 -3.84 16.50 22.44
C LEU A 104 -3.10 17.81 22.72
N SER A 105 -2.70 18.03 23.99
CA SER A 105 -1.93 19.21 24.40
C SER A 105 -0.49 19.23 23.83
N ASN A 106 0.04 18.06 23.46
CA ASN A 106 1.37 17.94 22.89
C ASN A 106 1.35 18.15 21.37
N SER A 107 1.73 19.34 20.89
CA SER A 107 1.77 19.65 19.45
C SER A 107 2.99 19.10 18.71
N SER A 108 3.90 18.38 19.38
CA SER A 108 5.12 17.86 18.73
C SER A 108 4.85 16.80 17.67
N TRP A 109 3.73 16.07 17.76
CA TRP A 109 3.42 14.93 16.88
C TRP A 109 2.44 15.25 15.74
N TYR A 110 1.87 16.45 15.68
CA TYR A 110 0.91 16.81 14.63
C TYR A 110 1.15 18.20 14.05
N LYS A 111 0.66 18.39 12.83
CA LYS A 111 0.50 19.66 12.14
C LYS A 111 -0.96 19.80 11.73
N LEU A 112 -1.68 20.70 12.41
CA LEU A 112 -3.09 20.95 12.16
C LEU A 112 -3.24 22.22 11.32
N LEU A 113 -3.88 22.08 10.15
CA LEU A 113 -4.23 23.20 9.29
C LEU A 113 -5.71 23.52 9.48
N LEU A 114 -5.97 24.60 10.23
CA LEU A 114 -7.31 25.03 10.64
C LEU A 114 -7.33 26.56 10.79
N PRO A 115 -8.36 27.27 10.29
CA PRO A 115 -8.47 28.71 10.49
C PRO A 115 -8.50 29.07 11.99
N LYS A 116 -7.57 29.92 12.44
CA LYS A 116 -7.38 30.25 13.87
C LYS A 116 -8.64 30.80 14.55
N VAL A 117 -9.46 31.55 13.81
CA VAL A 117 -10.75 32.10 14.29
C VAL A 117 -11.70 31.02 14.83
N ARG A 118 -11.54 29.76 14.41
CA ARG A 118 -12.34 28.63 14.90
C ARG A 118 -11.92 28.13 16.27
N LEU A 119 -10.70 28.44 16.70
CA LEU A 119 -10.20 28.08 18.03
C LEU A 119 -10.50 29.15 19.08
N GLU A 120 -11.07 30.29 18.69
CA GLU A 120 -11.48 31.36 19.60
C GLU A 120 -12.81 31.08 20.31
N LEU A 121 -13.51 29.99 19.96
CA LEU A 121 -14.77 29.54 20.58
C LEU A 121 -15.90 30.59 20.54
N ASN A 122 -15.90 31.45 19.51
CA ASN A 122 -16.88 32.53 19.37
C ASN A 122 -18.30 32.02 19.05
N HIS A 123 -18.47 30.79 18.56
CA HIS A 123 -19.76 30.18 18.25
C HIS A 123 -19.89 28.80 18.88
N PHE A 124 -21.11 28.43 19.30
CA PHE A 124 -21.38 27.09 19.86
C PHE A 124 -20.99 25.95 18.91
N ASN A 125 -21.15 26.15 17.60
CA ASN A 125 -20.75 25.18 16.58
C ASN A 125 -19.22 24.96 16.49
N ASP A 126 -18.41 25.88 17.04
CA ASP A 126 -16.95 25.72 17.04
C ASP A 126 -16.53 24.59 17.99
N ILE A 127 -17.27 24.34 19.09
CA ILE A 127 -17.00 23.21 20.00
C ILE A 127 -17.17 21.87 19.28
N ASN A 128 -18.27 21.69 18.54
CA ASN A 128 -18.52 20.47 17.77
C ASN A 128 -17.44 20.25 16.69
N LEU A 129 -17.00 21.32 16.02
CA LEU A 129 -15.91 21.24 15.05
C LEU A 129 -14.61 20.77 15.71
N ILE A 130 -14.26 21.34 16.87
CA ILE A 130 -13.03 20.99 17.59
C ILE A 130 -13.11 19.56 18.13
N GLN A 131 -14.27 19.11 18.58
CA GLN A 131 -14.51 17.70 18.96
C GLN A 131 -14.18 16.77 17.78
N GLN A 132 -14.69 17.06 16.58
CA GLN A 132 -14.41 16.27 15.38
C GLN A 132 -12.93 16.33 14.95
N VAL A 133 -12.31 17.52 15.02
CA VAL A 133 -10.87 17.71 14.74
C VAL A 133 -10.03 16.87 15.69
N SER A 134 -10.34 16.93 16.99
CA SER A 134 -9.64 16.18 18.03
C SER A 134 -9.80 14.67 17.80
N LEU A 135 -11.02 14.21 17.51
CA LEU A 135 -11.28 12.80 17.23
C LEU A 135 -10.50 12.29 16.01
N GLU A 136 -10.46 13.05 14.92
CA GLU A 136 -9.69 12.68 13.73
C GLU A 136 -8.19 12.60 14.05
N LEU A 137 -7.64 13.60 14.74
CA LEU A 137 -6.23 13.62 15.14
C LEU A 137 -5.89 12.39 15.99
N LEU A 138 -6.73 12.05 16.97
CA LEU A 138 -6.55 10.88 17.82
C LEU A 138 -6.65 9.56 17.04
N LYS A 139 -7.62 9.42 16.13
CA LYS A 139 -7.75 8.24 15.26
C LYS A 139 -6.50 8.05 14.39
N ARG A 140 -6.01 9.13 13.76
CA ARG A 140 -4.76 9.12 12.98
C ARG A 140 -3.54 8.79 13.84
N TYR A 141 -3.48 9.31 15.07
CA TYR A 141 -2.43 8.96 16.02
C TYR A 141 -2.44 7.47 16.34
N CYS A 142 -3.61 6.90 16.64
CA CYS A 142 -3.73 5.47 16.93
C CYS A 142 -3.20 4.61 15.78
N ASP A 143 -3.56 4.90 14.52
CA ASP A 143 -3.00 4.17 13.37
C ASP A 143 -1.48 4.31 13.28
N LYS A 144 -0.95 5.53 13.36
CA LYS A 144 0.49 5.78 13.18
C LYS A 144 1.32 5.17 14.32
N PHE A 145 0.88 5.34 15.57
CA PHE A 145 1.54 4.79 16.75
C PHE A 145 1.47 3.27 16.79
N TYR A 146 0.30 2.68 16.50
CA TYR A 146 0.16 1.23 16.48
C TYR A 146 1.04 0.59 15.39
N ASN A 147 1.08 1.17 14.19
CA ASN A 147 1.93 0.69 13.10
C ASN A 147 3.42 0.85 13.43
N TYR A 148 3.82 1.94 14.10
CA TYR A 148 5.17 2.11 14.62
C TYR A 148 5.55 0.99 15.61
N CYS A 149 4.72 0.70 16.62
CA CYS A 149 5.00 -0.37 17.57
C CYS A 149 5.04 -1.75 16.90
N LYS A 150 4.13 -1.99 15.95
CA LYS A 150 4.11 -3.22 15.15
C LYS A 150 5.40 -3.41 14.39
N ARG A 151 5.91 -2.34 13.79
CA ARG A 151 7.16 -2.33 13.04
C ARG A 151 8.35 -2.70 13.91
N GLU A 152 8.55 -1.96 15.01
CA GLU A 152 9.67 -2.19 15.94
C GLU A 152 9.71 -3.64 16.44
N PHE A 153 8.53 -4.27 16.53
CA PHE A 153 8.43 -5.68 16.88
C PHE A 153 8.71 -6.63 15.69
N ILE A 154 8.09 -6.43 14.53
CA ILE A 154 8.15 -7.41 13.44
C ILE A 154 9.47 -7.36 12.67
N GLU A 155 10.02 -6.17 12.39
CA GLU A 155 11.17 -6.05 11.48
C GLU A 155 12.43 -6.79 11.91
N PRO A 156 12.87 -6.74 13.18
CA PRO A 156 14.04 -7.53 13.63
C PRO A 156 13.79 -9.05 13.55
N ARG A 157 12.52 -9.42 13.42
CA ARG A 157 12.04 -10.79 13.36
C ARG A 157 11.69 -11.21 11.95
N LEU A 158 12.07 -10.46 10.91
CA LEU A 158 11.94 -10.91 9.53
C LEU A 158 13.08 -11.87 9.14
N GLU A 159 12.77 -12.80 8.25
CA GLU A 159 13.72 -13.72 7.61
C GLU A 159 13.30 -14.02 6.16
N LEU A 160 14.24 -14.46 5.35
CA LEU A 160 13.94 -15.04 4.04
C LEU A 160 13.68 -16.53 4.21
N ARG A 161 12.51 -16.98 3.80
CA ARG A 161 12.12 -18.40 3.78
C ARG A 161 11.81 -18.85 2.36
N GLU A 162 12.12 -20.10 2.03
CA GLU A 162 11.72 -20.69 0.76
C GLU A 162 10.19 -20.67 0.60
N LEU A 163 9.71 -20.46 -0.64
CA LEU A 163 8.29 -20.52 -0.96
C LEU A 163 7.90 -21.98 -1.18
N GLY A 164 7.01 -22.50 -0.33
CA GLY A 164 6.45 -23.84 -0.48
C GLY A 164 5.19 -23.85 -1.35
N ILE A 165 4.76 -25.05 -1.78
CA ILE A 165 3.53 -25.25 -2.56
C ILE A 165 2.26 -24.92 -1.75
N ASN A 166 2.32 -25.02 -0.43
CA ASN A 166 1.21 -24.73 0.48
C ASN A 166 1.40 -23.39 1.21
N ASP A 167 2.14 -22.46 0.61
CA ASP A 167 2.39 -21.15 1.20
C ASP A 167 1.14 -20.25 1.11
N GLU A 168 0.82 -19.50 2.18
CA GLU A 168 -0.33 -18.58 2.23
C GLU A 168 -0.30 -17.46 1.17
N LEU A 169 0.87 -17.23 0.54
CA LEU A 169 1.03 -16.33 -0.60
C LEU A 169 0.43 -16.88 -1.90
N LEU A 170 0.21 -18.19 -1.99
CA LEU A 170 -0.42 -18.82 -3.13
C LEU A 170 -1.95 -18.83 -2.91
N PRO A 171 -2.74 -18.65 -3.98
CA PRO A 171 -4.19 -18.76 -3.86
C PRO A 171 -4.59 -20.16 -3.39
N ASP A 172 -5.40 -20.23 -2.34
CA ASP A 172 -6.00 -21.48 -1.84
C ASP A 172 -6.94 -22.09 -2.89
N GLU A 173 -7.56 -21.23 -3.71
CA GLU A 173 -8.50 -21.58 -4.77
C GLU A 173 -7.76 -22.12 -5.99
N LYS A 174 -8.12 -23.35 -6.40
CA LYS A 174 -7.56 -24.01 -7.59
C LYS A 174 -8.35 -23.76 -8.87
N GLU A 175 -9.51 -23.12 -8.74
CA GLU A 175 -10.48 -22.93 -9.81
C GLU A 175 -10.94 -21.48 -9.87
N TYR A 176 -11.19 -20.98 -11.07
CA TYR A 176 -11.84 -19.71 -11.27
C TYR A 176 -13.36 -19.89 -11.31
N GLN A 177 -14.08 -19.07 -10.56
CA GLN A 177 -15.53 -18.97 -10.66
C GLN A 177 -15.91 -17.70 -11.42
N PHE A 178 -16.67 -17.88 -12.49
CA PHE A 178 -17.26 -16.80 -13.28
C PHE A 178 -18.76 -16.75 -12.99
N VAL A 179 -19.23 -15.64 -12.42
CA VAL A 179 -20.65 -15.40 -12.12
C VAL A 179 -21.20 -14.42 -13.15
N ILE A 180 -22.23 -14.85 -13.87
CA ILE A 180 -22.80 -14.17 -15.03
C ILE A 180 -24.33 -14.32 -14.97
N ASP A 181 -25.06 -13.31 -15.42
CA ASP A 181 -26.50 -13.43 -15.60
C ASP A 181 -26.83 -14.49 -16.67
N ASN A 182 -27.82 -15.34 -16.40
CA ASN A 182 -28.18 -16.48 -17.25
C ASN A 182 -28.76 -16.07 -18.61
N CYS A 183 -29.22 -14.81 -18.73
CA CYS A 183 -29.78 -14.25 -19.94
C CYS A 183 -28.70 -13.88 -20.97
N GLU A 184 -27.43 -13.83 -20.58
CA GLU A 184 -26.30 -13.48 -21.45
C GLU A 184 -25.73 -14.72 -22.19
N SER A 185 -26.56 -15.45 -22.92
CA SER A 185 -26.20 -16.73 -23.56
C SER A 185 -25.00 -16.64 -24.53
N ALA A 186 -24.90 -15.55 -25.30
CA ALA A 186 -23.76 -15.30 -26.18
C ALA A 186 -22.46 -15.09 -25.39
N LEU A 187 -22.52 -14.39 -24.26
CA LEU A 187 -21.35 -14.14 -23.40
C LEU A 187 -20.87 -15.44 -22.75
N ILE A 188 -21.80 -16.27 -22.28
CA ILE A 188 -21.50 -17.59 -21.72
C ILE A 188 -20.76 -18.45 -22.76
N ASN A 189 -21.25 -18.50 -24.00
CA ASN A 189 -20.60 -19.27 -25.07
C ASN A 189 -19.18 -18.75 -25.35
N ASN A 190 -19.00 -17.43 -25.49
CA ASN A 190 -17.67 -16.85 -25.76
C ASN A 190 -16.67 -17.16 -24.64
N ILE A 191 -17.10 -17.12 -23.37
CA ILE A 191 -16.25 -17.45 -22.22
C ILE A 191 -15.90 -18.95 -22.21
N GLN A 192 -16.87 -19.81 -22.53
CA GLN A 192 -16.61 -21.25 -22.63
C GLN A 192 -15.60 -21.57 -23.73
N GLU A 193 -15.67 -20.90 -24.88
CA GLU A 193 -14.68 -21.03 -25.95
C GLU A 193 -13.30 -20.53 -25.48
N MET A 194 -13.24 -19.34 -24.90
CA MET A 194 -12.00 -18.79 -24.33
C MET A 194 -11.36 -19.75 -23.32
N ILE A 195 -12.13 -20.32 -22.39
CA ILE A 195 -11.64 -21.28 -21.38
C ILE A 195 -11.07 -22.54 -22.05
N ARG A 196 -11.65 -23.02 -23.15
CA ARG A 196 -11.12 -24.18 -23.90
C ARG A 196 -9.79 -23.86 -24.59
N GLU A 197 -9.55 -22.61 -24.96
CA GLU A 197 -8.32 -22.18 -25.62
C GLU A 197 -7.18 -21.87 -24.63
N VAL A 198 -7.50 -21.45 -23.41
CA VAL A 198 -6.52 -21.07 -22.36
C VAL A 198 -5.40 -22.11 -22.19
N PRO A 199 -5.65 -23.43 -22.05
CA PRO A 199 -4.57 -24.41 -21.87
C PRO A 199 -3.60 -24.51 -23.06
N ASN A 200 -4.04 -24.13 -24.26
CA ASN A 200 -3.28 -24.24 -25.50
C ASN A 200 -2.54 -22.93 -25.87
N THR A 201 -2.67 -21.89 -25.05
CA THR A 201 -2.08 -20.58 -25.31
C THR A 201 -0.97 -20.29 -24.30
N LYS A 202 0.29 -20.52 -24.69
CA LYS A 202 1.45 -20.17 -23.86
C LYS A 202 1.88 -18.73 -24.13
N ASP A 203 2.10 -17.94 -23.06
CA ASP A 203 2.61 -16.57 -23.14
C ASP A 203 1.78 -15.69 -24.10
N LYS A 204 0.45 -15.63 -23.89
CA LYS A 204 -0.49 -14.88 -24.72
C LYS A 204 -1.45 -14.03 -23.90
N LEU A 205 -1.83 -12.90 -24.49
CA LEU A 205 -2.98 -12.13 -24.06
C LEU A 205 -4.25 -12.75 -24.63
N ILE A 206 -5.29 -12.81 -23.82
CA ILE A 206 -6.58 -13.42 -24.11
C ILE A 206 -7.63 -12.32 -23.93
N GLN A 207 -8.60 -12.24 -24.83
CA GLN A 207 -9.68 -11.28 -24.72
C GLN A 207 -11.00 -11.92 -25.15
N CYS A 208 -12.01 -11.76 -24.30
CA CYS A 208 -13.39 -12.09 -24.58
C CYS A 208 -14.23 -10.90 -24.11
N THR A 209 -14.77 -10.10 -25.04
CA THR A 209 -15.54 -8.88 -24.73
C THR A 209 -14.79 -7.94 -23.76
N ASP A 210 -15.25 -7.83 -22.52
CA ASP A 210 -14.69 -7.01 -21.43
C ASP A 210 -13.82 -7.82 -20.45
N LEU A 211 -13.73 -9.14 -20.66
CA LEU A 211 -12.84 -10.05 -19.94
C LEU A 211 -11.50 -10.12 -20.67
N PHE A 212 -10.44 -9.80 -19.94
CA PHE A 212 -9.07 -9.90 -20.40
C PHE A 212 -8.33 -10.94 -19.56
N GLY A 213 -7.50 -11.75 -20.22
CA GLY A 213 -6.69 -12.78 -19.60
C GLY A 213 -5.22 -12.63 -20.02
N VAL A 214 -4.31 -13.02 -19.15
CA VAL A 214 -2.89 -13.17 -19.47
C VAL A 214 -2.45 -14.57 -19.05
N ASN A 215 -1.99 -15.35 -20.01
CA ASN A 215 -1.13 -16.49 -19.74
C ASN A 215 0.32 -16.00 -19.75
N PHE A 216 1.00 -16.09 -18.62
CA PHE A 216 2.38 -15.66 -18.47
C PHE A 216 3.16 -16.72 -17.70
N SER A 217 4.02 -17.45 -18.41
CA SER A 217 4.75 -18.61 -17.89
C SER A 217 5.75 -18.29 -16.79
N LYS A 218 6.08 -17.02 -16.61
CA LYS A 218 6.91 -16.53 -15.50
C LYS A 218 6.08 -16.22 -14.25
N HIS A 219 4.76 -16.14 -14.34
CA HIS A 219 3.91 -16.01 -13.16
C HIS A 219 3.64 -17.37 -12.52
N LEU A 220 3.58 -17.45 -11.18
CA LEU A 220 3.43 -18.73 -10.48
C LEU A 220 2.11 -19.46 -10.73
N TYR A 221 1.07 -18.73 -11.12
CA TYR A 221 -0.20 -19.32 -11.52
C TYR A 221 -0.78 -18.57 -12.72
N GLN A 222 -1.46 -19.27 -13.61
CA GLN A 222 -2.02 -18.70 -14.83
C GLN A 222 -3.29 -19.47 -15.23
N PRO A 223 -4.24 -18.86 -15.96
CA PRO A 223 -4.26 -17.45 -16.39
C PRO A 223 -4.44 -16.47 -15.23
N LEU A 224 -4.16 -15.19 -15.47
CA LEU A 224 -4.61 -14.07 -14.65
C LEU A 224 -5.69 -13.29 -15.41
N PHE A 225 -6.74 -12.84 -14.73
CA PHE A 225 -7.85 -12.14 -15.37
C PHE A 225 -8.02 -10.70 -14.91
N HIS A 226 -8.47 -9.85 -15.83
CA HIS A 226 -8.92 -8.49 -15.59
C HIS A 226 -10.33 -8.32 -16.18
N MET A 227 -11.21 -7.66 -15.43
CA MET A 227 -12.52 -7.25 -15.91
C MET A 227 -12.53 -5.74 -16.10
N ARG A 228 -12.89 -5.28 -17.29
CA ARG A 228 -13.05 -3.85 -17.55
C ARG A 228 -14.15 -3.28 -16.64
N ARG A 229 -13.99 -2.03 -16.22
CA ARG A 229 -15.01 -1.31 -15.44
C ARG A 229 -16.37 -1.35 -16.15
N GLY A 230 -17.41 -1.76 -15.42
CA GLY A 230 -18.76 -1.92 -15.94
C GLY A 230 -19.03 -3.26 -16.62
N GLY A 231 -18.06 -4.18 -16.63
CA GLY A 231 -18.24 -5.54 -17.13
C GLY A 231 -19.32 -6.33 -16.36
N LYS A 232 -19.97 -7.26 -17.05
CA LYS A 232 -21.12 -8.03 -16.54
C LYS A 232 -20.74 -9.34 -15.83
N ILE A 233 -19.46 -9.56 -15.60
CA ILE A 233 -18.93 -10.84 -15.09
C ILE A 233 -18.21 -10.57 -13.78
N ALA A 234 -18.63 -11.24 -12.71
CA ALA A 234 -17.86 -11.29 -11.48
C ALA A 234 -16.93 -12.51 -11.50
N ILE A 235 -15.68 -12.31 -11.09
CA ILE A 235 -14.62 -13.34 -11.13
C ILE A 235 -14.09 -13.56 -9.71
N MET A 236 -13.96 -14.82 -9.31
CA MET A 236 -13.28 -15.24 -8.08
C MET A 236 -12.17 -16.24 -8.45
N PRO A 237 -10.93 -16.07 -7.96
CA PRO A 237 -10.44 -14.98 -7.10
C PRO A 237 -10.47 -13.60 -7.79
N ILE A 238 -10.37 -12.52 -6.98
CA ILE A 238 -10.50 -11.12 -7.43
C ILE A 238 -9.65 -10.85 -8.68
N SER A 239 -10.29 -10.32 -9.72
CA SER A 239 -9.62 -9.90 -10.95
C SER A 239 -8.60 -8.78 -10.71
N LEU A 240 -7.58 -8.73 -11.54
CA LEU A 240 -6.64 -7.62 -11.60
C LEU A 240 -7.36 -6.30 -11.88
N ASN A 241 -6.84 -5.21 -11.33
CA ASN A 241 -7.24 -3.87 -11.76
C ASN A 241 -6.57 -3.48 -13.10
N GLU A 242 -6.91 -2.31 -13.65
CA GLU A 242 -6.38 -1.87 -14.97
C GLU A 242 -4.86 -1.69 -14.98
N SER A 243 -4.28 -1.09 -13.94
CA SER A 243 -2.84 -0.86 -13.85
C SER A 243 -2.05 -2.14 -13.57
N GLU A 244 -2.58 -3.04 -12.74
CA GLU A 244 -2.05 -4.39 -12.51
C GLU A 244 -2.00 -5.20 -13.81
N TYR A 245 -3.10 -5.21 -14.57
CA TYR A 245 -3.17 -5.91 -15.86
C TYR A 245 -2.18 -5.34 -16.87
N GLN A 246 -2.10 -4.01 -16.99
CA GLN A 246 -1.18 -3.34 -17.90
C GLN A 246 0.27 -3.70 -17.57
N PHE A 247 0.65 -3.72 -16.29
CA PHE A 247 1.99 -4.11 -15.85
C PHE A 247 2.34 -5.54 -16.28
N ILE A 248 1.45 -6.50 -16.03
CA ILE A 248 1.71 -7.90 -16.39
C ILE A 248 1.82 -8.07 -17.91
N ALA A 249 0.92 -7.44 -18.67
CA ALA A 249 0.94 -7.49 -20.13
C ALA A 249 2.24 -6.90 -20.69
N ASP A 250 2.66 -5.74 -20.20
CA ASP A 250 3.91 -5.09 -20.63
C ASP A 250 5.15 -5.89 -20.23
N LEU A 251 5.19 -6.45 -19.01
CA LEU A 251 6.31 -7.28 -18.57
C LEU A 251 6.42 -8.56 -19.41
N LYS A 252 5.30 -9.18 -19.76
CA LYS A 252 5.25 -10.34 -20.66
C LYS A 252 5.81 -9.98 -22.03
N ASP A 253 5.30 -8.91 -22.65
CA ASP A 253 5.77 -8.48 -23.98
C ASP A 253 7.25 -8.05 -23.95
N TRP A 254 7.71 -7.45 -22.84
CA TRP A 254 9.11 -7.14 -22.62
C TRP A 254 9.97 -8.41 -22.51
N CYS A 255 9.50 -9.45 -21.82
CA CYS A 255 10.21 -10.73 -21.74
C CYS A 255 10.34 -11.39 -23.11
N ASP A 256 9.31 -11.33 -23.95
CA ASP A 256 9.33 -11.89 -25.30
C ASP A 256 10.33 -11.15 -26.19
N LYS A 257 10.34 -9.81 -26.12
CA LYS A 257 11.28 -8.97 -26.87
C LYS A 257 12.73 -9.22 -26.44
N ASN A 258 12.97 -9.47 -25.15
CA ASN A 258 14.31 -9.57 -24.56
C ASN A 258 14.77 -11.01 -24.26
N GLU A 259 14.09 -12.03 -24.77
CA GLU A 259 14.35 -13.44 -24.44
C GLU A 259 15.83 -13.84 -24.64
N LYS A 260 16.45 -13.37 -25.73
CA LYS A 260 17.86 -13.64 -26.04
C LYS A 260 18.80 -13.05 -24.98
N ASN A 261 18.53 -11.82 -24.52
CA ASN A 261 19.37 -11.14 -23.54
C ASN A 261 19.16 -11.71 -22.14
N ILE A 262 17.92 -12.08 -21.78
CA ILE A 262 17.59 -12.81 -20.55
C ILE A 262 18.38 -14.14 -20.49
N LYS A 263 18.35 -14.93 -21.56
CA LYS A 263 19.11 -16.20 -21.64
C LYS A 263 20.62 -15.98 -21.58
N LYS A 264 21.13 -14.99 -22.32
CA LYS A 264 22.56 -14.64 -22.33
C LYS A 264 23.06 -14.23 -20.93
N ASN A 265 22.27 -13.45 -20.21
CA ASN A 265 22.57 -13.00 -18.85
C ASN A 265 22.20 -14.03 -17.77
N LYS A 266 21.69 -15.21 -18.17
CA LYS A 266 21.25 -16.30 -17.27
C LYS A 266 20.29 -15.81 -16.18
N LEU A 267 19.32 -14.98 -16.58
CA LEU A 267 18.31 -14.47 -15.68
C LEU A 267 17.12 -15.43 -15.63
N GLU A 268 16.72 -15.83 -14.43
CA GLU A 268 15.47 -16.56 -14.20
C GLU A 268 14.48 -15.63 -13.49
N LEU A 269 13.32 -15.43 -14.10
CA LEU A 269 12.31 -14.47 -13.65
C LEU A 269 11.09 -15.22 -13.14
N PHE A 270 10.59 -14.81 -11.98
CA PHE A 270 9.34 -15.28 -11.41
C PHE A 270 8.53 -14.07 -10.95
N LEU A 271 7.26 -14.01 -11.34
CA LEU A 271 6.31 -13.00 -10.88
C LEU A 271 5.30 -13.65 -9.95
N LEU A 272 5.08 -12.99 -8.81
CA LEU A 272 4.14 -13.42 -7.81
C LEU A 272 3.18 -12.27 -7.53
N ARG A 273 1.87 -12.53 -7.54
CA ARG A 273 0.91 -11.61 -6.95
C ARG A 273 1.02 -11.66 -5.42
N ASN A 274 1.14 -10.52 -4.78
CA ASN A 274 1.22 -10.41 -3.33
C ASN A 274 -0.18 -10.22 -2.75
N ILE A 275 -0.75 -11.29 -2.19
CA ILE A 275 -2.12 -11.26 -1.68
C ILE A 275 -2.20 -10.32 -0.47
N SER A 276 -2.98 -9.24 -0.57
CA SER A 276 -3.13 -8.27 0.53
C SER A 276 -3.48 -8.94 1.86
N ARG A 277 -2.85 -8.50 2.96
CA ARG A 277 -3.01 -9.00 4.35
C ARG A 277 -2.54 -10.42 4.65
N LYS A 278 -2.40 -11.30 3.64
CA LYS A 278 -1.73 -12.62 3.78
C LYS A 278 -0.26 -12.57 3.37
N GLY A 279 0.07 -11.69 2.42
CA GLY A 279 1.39 -11.57 1.85
C GLY A 279 2.28 -10.56 2.54
N VAL A 280 3.38 -10.21 1.87
CA VAL A 280 4.43 -9.36 2.43
C VAL A 280 3.93 -7.92 2.47
N GLY A 281 3.68 -7.41 3.68
CA GLY A 281 3.32 -6.01 3.91
C GLY A 281 4.47 -5.24 4.55
N PHE A 282 4.59 -3.96 4.18
CA PHE A 282 5.50 -3.02 4.79
C PHE A 282 4.73 -2.09 5.71
N PHE A 283 4.86 -2.32 7.02
CA PHE A 283 4.13 -1.57 8.05
C PHE A 283 4.57 -0.10 8.13
N GLU A 284 5.83 0.16 7.78
CA GLU A 284 6.40 1.51 7.58
C GLU A 284 5.59 2.34 6.60
N ALA A 285 5.23 1.73 5.47
CA ALA A 285 4.55 2.36 4.35
C ALA A 285 3.04 2.60 4.55
N GLY A 286 2.56 2.75 5.78
CA GLY A 286 1.13 2.94 6.07
C GLY A 286 0.30 1.67 5.88
N ASN A 287 0.87 0.52 6.23
CA ASN A 287 0.29 -0.81 5.96
C ASN A 287 0.13 -1.06 4.45
N PHE A 288 1.18 -0.73 3.71
CA PHE A 288 1.26 -0.88 2.27
C PHE A 288 1.66 -2.30 1.89
N TYR A 289 0.92 -2.87 0.94
CA TYR A 289 1.16 -4.18 0.36
C TYR A 289 1.35 -3.94 -1.14
N PRO A 290 2.59 -3.92 -1.64
CA PRO A 290 2.85 -3.85 -3.07
C PRO A 290 2.13 -5.00 -3.78
N ASP A 291 1.49 -4.76 -4.92
CA ASP A 291 0.64 -5.78 -5.57
C ASP A 291 1.42 -7.01 -6.10
N PHE A 292 2.70 -6.85 -6.44
CA PHE A 292 3.52 -7.91 -7.01
C PHE A 292 4.90 -8.02 -6.39
N ILE A 293 5.49 -9.21 -6.53
CA ILE A 293 6.88 -9.50 -6.20
C ILE A 293 7.51 -10.08 -7.46
N LEU A 294 8.41 -9.31 -8.07
CA LEU A 294 9.27 -9.75 -9.16
C LEU A 294 10.57 -10.30 -8.57
N TRP A 295 10.73 -11.62 -8.67
CA TRP A 295 11.90 -12.35 -8.18
C TRP A 295 12.79 -12.74 -9.35
N ILE A 296 14.04 -12.28 -9.34
CA ILE A 296 15.02 -12.55 -10.39
C ILE A 296 16.21 -13.28 -9.78
N LEU A 297 16.55 -14.44 -10.32
CA LEU A 297 17.80 -15.15 -10.01
C LEU A 297 18.85 -14.79 -11.07
N SER A 298 20.05 -14.46 -10.61
CA SER A 298 21.20 -14.15 -11.46
C SER A 298 22.48 -14.65 -10.79
N GLY A 299 22.97 -15.81 -11.25
CA GLY A 299 24.05 -16.51 -10.57
C GLY A 299 23.64 -16.89 -9.14
N ASP A 300 24.50 -16.59 -8.16
CA ASP A 300 24.22 -16.85 -6.75
C ASP A 300 23.36 -15.76 -6.08
N ARG A 301 22.96 -14.72 -6.84
CA ARG A 301 22.19 -13.60 -6.31
C ARG A 301 20.71 -13.72 -6.64
N GLN A 302 19.88 -13.31 -5.70
CA GLN A 302 18.45 -13.15 -5.84
C GLN A 302 18.05 -11.68 -5.65
N TYR A 303 17.26 -11.17 -6.59
CA TYR A 303 16.68 -9.83 -6.55
C TYR A 303 15.20 -9.96 -6.29
N ILE A 304 14.73 -9.54 -5.12
CA ILE A 304 13.33 -9.59 -4.70
C ILE A 304 12.80 -8.16 -4.78
N SER A 305 12.04 -7.88 -5.83
CA SER A 305 11.55 -6.53 -6.13
C SER A 305 10.06 -6.44 -5.90
N PHE A 306 9.63 -5.60 -4.96
CA PHE A 306 8.23 -5.36 -4.66
C PHE A 306 7.70 -4.26 -5.60
N ILE A 307 6.69 -4.59 -6.40
CA ILE A 307 6.19 -3.73 -7.47
C ILE A 307 4.73 -3.37 -7.20
N ASP A 308 4.42 -2.08 -7.32
CA ASP A 308 3.08 -1.55 -7.06
C ASP A 308 2.59 -0.64 -8.19
N PRO A 309 1.80 -1.17 -9.14
CA PRO A 309 1.18 -0.38 -10.20
C PRO A 309 -0.05 0.36 -9.68
N HIS A 310 0.16 1.57 -9.13
CA HIS A 310 -0.89 2.33 -8.44
C HIS A 310 -0.92 3.82 -8.79
N GLY A 311 -2.08 4.45 -8.62
CA GLY A 311 -2.23 5.90 -8.77
C GLY A 311 -1.66 6.68 -7.59
N LEU A 312 -1.07 7.85 -7.83
CA LEU A 312 -0.40 8.67 -6.80
C LEU A 312 -1.10 9.99 -6.49
N ARG A 313 -2.31 10.23 -7.02
CA ARG A 313 -3.06 11.49 -6.83
C ARG A 313 -3.32 11.87 -5.37
N HIS A 314 -3.41 10.88 -4.48
CA HIS A 314 -3.66 11.09 -3.06
C HIS A 314 -2.42 10.87 -2.18
N GLU A 315 -1.26 10.68 -2.81
CA GLU A 315 0.02 10.49 -2.14
C GLU A 315 0.82 11.80 -2.11
N GLY A 316 1.73 11.89 -1.13
CA GLY A 316 2.67 12.99 -1.02
C GLY A 316 4.10 12.54 -1.32
N PRO A 317 5.02 13.47 -1.68
CA PRO A 317 6.40 13.13 -2.01
C PRO A 317 7.21 12.59 -0.83
N ALA A 318 6.73 12.75 0.39
CA ALA A 318 7.33 12.23 1.62
C ALA A 318 6.52 11.07 2.22
N SER A 319 5.56 10.51 1.46
CA SER A 319 4.78 9.39 1.99
C SER A 319 5.67 8.16 2.17
N GLU A 320 5.37 7.39 3.20
CA GLU A 320 6.13 6.20 3.55
C GLU A 320 6.14 5.16 2.42
N LYS A 321 5.07 5.13 1.62
CA LYS A 321 4.99 4.36 0.37
C LYS A 321 6.11 4.74 -0.60
N ILE A 322 6.30 6.03 -0.85
CA ILE A 322 7.37 6.54 -1.74
C ILE A 322 8.76 6.26 -1.14
N ASN A 323 8.90 6.39 0.18
CA ASN A 323 10.16 6.16 0.88
C ASN A 323 10.51 4.67 1.09
N LEU A 324 9.65 3.73 0.65
CA LEU A 324 9.92 2.30 0.82
C LEU A 324 11.23 1.86 0.17
N HIS A 325 11.62 2.47 -0.95
CA HIS A 325 12.86 2.13 -1.66
C HIS A 325 14.12 2.36 -0.81
N LEU A 326 14.06 3.26 0.19
CA LEU A 326 15.12 3.49 1.16
C LEU A 326 15.02 2.49 2.31
N HIS A 327 13.84 2.40 2.93
CA HIS A 327 13.61 1.56 4.11
C HIS A 327 13.86 0.08 3.84
N ILE A 328 13.52 -0.40 2.64
CA ILE A 328 13.75 -1.79 2.27
C ILE A 328 15.24 -2.17 2.26
N LYS A 329 16.14 -1.19 2.08
CA LYS A 329 17.59 -1.40 2.21
C LYS A 329 18.05 -1.53 3.65
N GLU A 330 17.33 -0.94 4.60
CA GLU A 330 17.56 -1.21 6.02
C GLU A 330 17.16 -2.64 6.37
N ILE A 331 16.04 -3.12 5.83
CA ILE A 331 15.60 -4.52 5.98
C ILE A 331 16.63 -5.47 5.35
N GLU A 332 17.06 -5.20 4.11
CA GLU A 332 18.13 -5.96 3.41
C GLU A 332 19.39 -6.07 4.28
N LYS A 333 19.86 -4.95 4.83
CA LYS A 333 21.04 -4.91 5.71
C LYS A 333 20.85 -5.73 6.98
N ARG A 334 19.65 -5.72 7.58
CA ARG A 334 19.33 -6.49 8.80
C ARG A 334 19.22 -7.99 8.53
N LEU A 335 18.71 -8.39 7.36
CA LEU A 335 18.69 -9.79 6.94
C LEU A 335 20.11 -10.36 6.83
N ASN A 336 21.08 -9.52 6.46
CA ASN A 336 22.50 -9.86 6.38
C ASN A 336 22.78 -11.09 5.50
N ASP A 337 21.97 -11.26 4.44
CA ASP A 337 22.19 -12.25 3.40
C ASP A 337 22.90 -11.56 2.21
N PRO A 338 24.19 -11.87 1.95
CA PRO A 338 24.97 -11.22 0.89
C PRO A 338 24.47 -11.54 -0.53
N ASN A 339 23.61 -12.55 -0.67
CA ASN A 339 23.08 -13.00 -1.93
C ASN A 339 21.67 -12.45 -2.20
N ALA A 340 21.02 -11.84 -1.20
CA ALA A 340 19.68 -11.30 -1.36
C ALA A 340 19.69 -9.77 -1.48
N ILE A 341 19.05 -9.28 -2.54
CA ILE A 341 18.89 -7.85 -2.81
C ILE A 341 17.39 -7.55 -2.83
N LEU A 342 16.93 -6.66 -1.94
CA LEU A 342 15.55 -6.24 -1.84
C LEU A 342 15.35 -4.88 -2.50
N ASN A 343 14.34 -4.75 -3.35
CA ASN A 343 14.02 -3.48 -4.02
C ASN A 343 12.53 -3.21 -3.96
N SER A 344 12.13 -1.96 -4.10
CA SER A 344 10.72 -1.61 -4.30
C SER A 344 10.59 -0.59 -5.41
N PHE A 345 9.51 -0.70 -6.18
CA PHE A 345 9.17 0.22 -7.25
C PHE A 345 7.68 0.55 -7.21
N ILE A 346 7.37 1.82 -7.43
CA ILE A 346 6.01 2.28 -7.64
C ILE A 346 5.87 2.59 -9.12
N LEU A 347 4.92 1.93 -9.77
CA LEU A 347 4.60 2.17 -11.17
C LEU A 347 3.37 3.07 -11.22
N SER A 348 3.60 4.37 -11.33
CA SER A 348 2.54 5.37 -11.28
C SER A 348 1.63 5.25 -12.49
N TRP A 349 0.36 4.97 -12.21
CA TRP A 349 -0.73 5.10 -13.19
C TRP A 349 -1.07 6.58 -13.47
N THR A 350 -0.80 7.44 -12.49
CA THR A 350 -1.01 8.89 -12.63
C THR A 350 0.10 9.49 -13.49
N LYS A 351 -0.24 10.28 -14.50
CA LYS A 351 0.77 10.90 -15.37
C LYS A 351 1.59 11.93 -14.59
N HIS A 352 2.85 12.13 -14.97
CA HIS A 352 3.73 13.10 -14.31
C HIS A 352 3.15 14.53 -14.22
N PRO A 353 2.53 15.10 -15.28
CA PRO A 353 1.93 16.43 -15.19
C PRO A 353 0.75 16.56 -14.23
N GLU A 354 0.15 15.44 -13.81
CA GLU A 354 -0.94 15.42 -12.85
C GLU A 354 -0.44 15.38 -11.40
N LEU A 355 0.85 15.11 -11.18
CA LEU A 355 1.47 15.14 -9.87
C LEU A 355 2.07 16.53 -9.59
N ASN A 356 1.48 17.24 -8.64
CA ASN A 356 1.90 18.59 -8.26
C ASN A 356 3.01 18.59 -7.19
N TRP A 357 3.99 17.68 -7.26
CA TRP A 357 5.09 17.63 -6.27
C TRP A 357 6.28 18.50 -6.63
N GLY A 358 6.27 19.15 -7.80
CA GLY A 358 7.34 20.05 -8.25
C GLY A 358 8.66 19.35 -8.56
N MET A 359 8.63 18.03 -8.78
CA MET A 359 9.79 17.20 -9.09
C MET A 359 9.84 16.85 -10.58
N THR A 360 11.06 16.77 -11.12
CA THR A 360 11.37 16.25 -12.46
C THR A 360 11.20 14.72 -12.50
N LYS A 361 11.01 14.15 -13.71
CA LYS A 361 10.91 12.69 -13.88
C LYS A 361 12.14 11.96 -13.31
N ASP A 362 13.34 12.48 -13.52
CA ASP A 362 14.58 11.90 -12.98
C ASP A 362 14.61 11.85 -11.45
N GLU A 363 14.02 12.85 -10.77
CA GLU A 363 13.91 12.85 -9.31
C GLU A 363 12.91 11.81 -8.79
N TYR A 364 11.83 11.56 -9.55
CA TYR A 364 10.93 10.44 -9.28
C TYR A 364 11.62 9.09 -9.49
N GLU A 365 12.37 8.94 -10.59
CA GLU A 365 13.10 7.71 -10.92
C GLU A 365 14.16 7.37 -9.86
N LYS A 366 14.88 8.36 -9.34
CA LYS A 366 15.80 8.20 -8.19
C LYS A 366 15.10 7.70 -6.93
N ARG A 367 13.79 7.90 -6.81
CA ARG A 367 12.94 7.39 -5.73
C ARG A 367 12.22 6.09 -6.10
N HIS A 368 12.61 5.47 -7.21
CA HIS A 368 12.01 4.27 -7.78
C HIS A 368 10.52 4.43 -8.11
N VAL A 369 10.10 5.65 -8.47
CA VAL A 369 8.77 5.95 -8.99
C VAL A 369 8.86 6.09 -10.51
N LEU A 370 8.24 5.16 -11.24
CA LEU A 370 8.26 5.11 -12.69
C LEU A 370 6.86 5.36 -13.26
N PHE A 371 6.74 6.03 -14.39
CA PHE A 371 5.44 6.41 -14.97
C PHE A 371 5.04 5.50 -16.12
N MET A 372 4.07 4.61 -15.88
CA MET A 372 3.63 3.61 -16.87
C MET A 372 2.97 4.25 -18.10
N ASN A 373 2.17 5.31 -17.88
CA ASN A 373 1.39 5.95 -18.94
C ASN A 373 2.16 7.02 -19.72
N ASP A 374 3.28 7.50 -19.19
CA ASP A 374 4.10 8.50 -19.86
C ASP A 374 5.16 7.87 -20.76
N ASN A 375 5.73 6.74 -20.32
CA ASN A 375 6.84 6.06 -20.99
C ASN A 375 6.55 4.55 -21.10
N LYS A 376 5.42 4.18 -21.71
CA LYS A 376 4.95 2.78 -21.77
C LYS A 376 6.01 1.80 -22.26
N ASP A 377 6.80 2.21 -23.26
CA ASP A 377 7.79 1.32 -23.88
C ASP A 377 9.10 1.21 -23.09
N GLU A 378 9.35 2.06 -22.09
CA GLU A 378 10.67 2.16 -21.42
C GLU A 378 10.62 1.89 -19.91
N TYR A 379 9.46 1.97 -19.25
CA TYR A 379 9.43 1.88 -17.79
C TYR A 379 9.86 0.51 -17.27
N ILE A 380 9.59 -0.57 -18.01
CA ILE A 380 10.10 -1.91 -17.66
C ILE A 380 11.62 -1.95 -17.81
N ASP A 381 12.18 -1.41 -18.90
CA ASP A 381 13.64 -1.31 -19.06
C ASP A 381 14.28 -0.54 -17.89
N LYS A 382 13.63 0.54 -17.43
CA LYS A 382 14.08 1.30 -16.26
C LYS A 382 14.12 0.47 -14.99
N ILE A 383 13.15 -0.43 -14.75
CA ILE A 383 13.20 -1.37 -13.62
C ILE A 383 14.47 -2.21 -13.71
N PHE A 384 14.71 -2.88 -14.84
CA PHE A 384 15.87 -3.77 -14.99
C PHE A 384 17.21 -3.01 -14.94
N ASN A 385 17.28 -1.81 -15.52
CA ASN A 385 18.45 -0.93 -15.43
C ASN A 385 18.74 -0.50 -14.00
N LEU A 386 17.72 -0.13 -13.22
CA LEU A 386 17.85 0.23 -11.79
C LEU A 386 18.27 -0.97 -10.93
N LEU A 387 17.92 -2.19 -11.34
CA LEU A 387 18.42 -3.43 -10.75
C LEU A 387 19.86 -3.77 -11.16
N GLY A 388 20.45 -3.01 -12.09
CA GLY A 388 21.82 -3.20 -12.59
C GLY A 388 21.92 -4.20 -13.74
N PHE A 389 20.81 -4.65 -14.31
CA PHE A 389 20.82 -5.50 -15.49
C PHE A 389 20.91 -4.64 -16.76
N LYS A 390 21.90 -4.93 -17.60
CA LYS A 390 22.00 -4.37 -18.96
C LYS A 390 21.40 -5.39 -19.92
N ILE A 391 20.16 -5.15 -20.31
CA ILE A 391 19.36 -6.06 -21.14
C ILE A 391 19.19 -5.45 -22.53
#